data_AF-A0A957G4T3-F1
#
_entry.id   AF-A0A957G4T3-F1
#
_cell.length_a   1.000
_cell.length_b   1.000
_cell.length_c   1.000
_cell.angle_alpha   90.00
_cell.angle_beta   90.00
_cell.angle_gamma   90.00
#
_symmetry.space_group_name_H-M   'P 1'
#
loop_
_entity.id
_entity.type
_entity.pdbx_description
1 polymer ?
#
loop_
_entity_poly.entity_id
_entity_poly.type
_entity_poly.pdbx_seq_one_letter_code
_entity_poly.pdbx_strand_id
1 'polypeptide(L)'
;YWKTYNWDAALAAGMATAGYEYSGEYGWVETQMLWPTTHMVAPAEDALQCESCHTDDGRLENVEGVYIPGRDNNAIVDNLGWGILGLALVGVVIHGGARIALGNRREER
;
A
#
# COMPACT_ATOMS: atom_id res chain seq x y z
N TYR A 1 43.12 4.08 3.14
CA TYR A 1 43.03 2.71 3.65
C TYR A 1 43.62 1.67 2.69
N TRP A 2 43.12 1.53 1.46
CA TRP A 2 43.39 0.40 0.52
C TRP A 2 44.84 0.05 0.14
N LYS A 3 45.86 0.79 0.58
CA LYS A 3 47.28 0.42 0.38
C LYS A 3 48.00 0.02 1.67
N THR A 4 47.63 0.64 2.79
CA THR A 4 48.30 0.47 4.08
C THR A 4 47.49 -0.36 5.08
N TYR A 5 46.20 -0.57 4.78
CA TYR A 5 45.24 -1.26 5.66
C TYR A 5 45.17 -0.68 7.08
N ASN A 6 45.55 0.59 7.23
CA ASN A 6 45.53 1.31 8.49
C ASN A 6 44.38 2.33 8.46
N TRP A 7 43.39 2.13 9.35
CA TRP A 7 42.23 3.00 9.48
C TRP A 7 42.57 4.34 10.10
N ASP A 8 43.36 4.38 11.17
CA ASP A 8 43.77 5.63 11.83
C ASP A 8 44.45 6.59 10.85
N ALA A 9 45.42 6.10 10.08
CA ALA A 9 46.12 6.92 9.09
C ALA A 9 45.18 7.41 7.96
N ALA A 10 44.20 6.59 7.57
CA ALA A 10 43.22 6.96 6.55
C ALA A 10 42.21 8.00 7.05
N LEU A 11 41.71 7.82 8.28
CA LEU A 11 40.75 8.72 8.93
C LEU A 11 41.42 10.06 9.24
N ALA A 12 42.63 10.07 9.78
CA ALA A 12 43.39 11.30 10.02
C ALA A 12 43.58 12.11 8.73
N ALA A 13 43.99 11.46 7.63
CA ALA A 13 44.15 12.14 6.34
C ALA A 13 42.82 12.64 5.75
N GLY A 14 41.76 11.83 5.87
CA GLY A 14 40.41 12.20 5.40
C GLY A 14 39.83 13.38 6.17
N MET A 15 39.94 13.37 7.50
CA MET A 15 39.47 14.45 8.38
C MET A 15 40.25 15.74 8.14
N ALA A 16 41.58 15.67 8.03
CA ALA A 16 42.41 16.82 7.67
C ALA A 16 42.01 17.42 6.31
N THR A 17 41.66 16.59 5.33
CA THR A 17 41.16 17.05 4.02
C THR A 17 39.77 17.70 4.13
N ALA A 18 38.92 17.17 5.00
CA ALA A 18 37.58 17.70 5.26
C ALA A 18 37.57 18.94 6.16
N GLY A 19 38.72 19.35 6.71
CA GLY A 19 38.84 20.52 7.60
C GLY A 19 38.45 20.26 9.06
N TYR A 20 38.50 19.00 9.50
CA TYR A 20 38.16 18.59 10.86
C TYR A 20 39.34 17.90 11.56
N GLU A 21 39.40 18.00 12.89
CA GLU A 21 40.38 17.27 13.70
C GLU A 21 39.92 15.83 13.95
N TYR A 22 40.82 14.86 13.78
CA TYR A 22 40.57 13.46 14.11
C TYR A 22 40.90 13.20 15.58
N SER A 23 39.97 12.60 16.33
CA SER A 23 40.13 12.32 17.76
C SER A 23 41.16 11.23 18.08
N GLY A 24 41.54 10.40 17.10
CA GLY A 24 42.39 9.23 17.32
C GLY A 24 41.61 7.97 17.75
N GLU A 25 40.30 8.06 17.87
CA GLU A 25 39.42 6.94 18.20
C GLU A 25 38.38 6.76 17.10
N TYR A 26 38.08 5.50 16.76
CA TYR A 26 37.06 5.17 15.78
C TYR A 26 36.34 3.88 16.15
N GLY A 27 35.14 3.74 15.59
CA GLY A 27 34.33 2.54 15.66
C GLY A 27 33.48 2.41 14.41
N TRP A 28 32.71 1.33 14.35
CA TRP A 28 31.78 1.09 13.24
C TRP A 28 30.36 1.31 13.72
N VAL A 29 29.57 1.96 12.88
CA VAL A 29 28.14 2.13 13.07
C VAL A 29 27.41 1.51 11.89
N GLU A 30 26.28 0.87 12.17
CA GLU A 30 25.43 0.35 11.11
C GLU A 30 24.77 1.52 10.38
N THR A 31 24.88 1.52 9.05
CA THR A 31 24.22 2.51 8.20
C THR A 31 23.45 1.81 7.09
N GLN A 32 22.30 2.36 6.73
CA GLN A 32 21.50 1.92 5.60
C GLN A 32 21.29 3.11 4.67
N MET A 33 21.41 2.87 3.37
CA MET A 33 21.20 3.89 2.33
C MET A 33 20.20 3.35 1.32
N LEU A 34 19.05 4.02 1.21
CA LEU A 34 17.96 3.65 0.31
C LEU A 34 18.01 4.54 -0.93
N TRP A 35 18.25 3.95 -2.10
CA TRP A 35 18.26 4.65 -3.38
C TRP A 35 17.15 4.13 -4.30
N PRO A 36 16.41 5.02 -4.98
CA PRO A 36 15.42 4.60 -5.96
C PRO A 36 16.06 3.95 -7.19
N THR A 37 15.49 2.87 -7.69
CA THR A 37 15.83 2.29 -8.99
C THR A 37 15.14 3.08 -10.11
N THR A 38 15.91 3.85 -10.88
CA THR A 38 15.41 4.70 -11.97
C THR A 38 15.78 4.20 -13.37
N HIS A 39 16.49 3.07 -13.46
CA HIS A 39 16.94 2.44 -14.69
C HIS A 39 16.44 0.99 -14.72
N MET A 40 16.63 0.28 -15.84
CA MET A 40 16.07 -1.06 -16.09
C MET A 40 14.53 -1.07 -16.16
N VAL A 41 13.95 -0.09 -16.86
CA VAL A 41 12.52 -0.07 -17.17
C VAL A 41 12.21 -1.27 -18.09
N ALA A 42 11.28 -2.12 -17.65
CA ALA A 42 10.86 -3.28 -18.41
C ALA A 42 10.05 -2.88 -19.66
N PRO A 43 9.98 -3.74 -20.70
CA PRO A 43 9.05 -3.59 -21.81
C PRO A 43 7.59 -3.47 -21.34
N ALA A 44 6.72 -2.92 -22.18
CA ALA A 44 5.33 -2.64 -21.81
C ALA A 44 4.53 -3.91 -21.46
N GLU A 45 4.84 -5.01 -22.15
CA GLU A 45 4.26 -6.33 -21.91
C GLU A 45 4.57 -6.90 -20.51
N ASP A 46 5.65 -6.45 -19.87
CA ASP A 46 6.09 -6.88 -18.54
C ASP A 46 5.70 -5.89 -17.43
N ALA A 47 4.91 -4.86 -17.77
CA ALA A 47 4.40 -3.93 -16.77
C ALA A 47 3.55 -4.66 -15.73
N LEU A 48 3.73 -4.29 -14.45
CA LEU A 48 2.92 -4.85 -13.36
C LEU A 48 1.44 -4.55 -13.59
N GLN A 49 0.63 -5.60 -13.46
CA GLN A 49 -0.82 -5.49 -13.54
C GLN A 49 -1.40 -5.24 -12.15
N CYS A 50 -2.67 -4.85 -12.09
CA CYS A 50 -3.36 -4.49 -10.84
C CYS A 50 -3.21 -5.58 -9.76
N GLU A 51 -3.40 -6.84 -10.14
CA GLU A 51 -3.30 -8.00 -9.25
C GLU A 51 -1.90 -8.20 -8.68
N SER A 52 -0.86 -7.66 -9.31
CA SER A 52 0.51 -7.74 -8.78
C SER A 52 0.62 -7.06 -7.41
N CYS A 53 -0.31 -6.17 -7.06
CA CYS A 53 -0.32 -5.44 -5.79
C CYS A 53 -1.64 -5.57 -5.01
N HIS A 54 -2.76 -5.75 -5.70
CA HIS A 54 -4.11 -5.68 -5.14
C HIS A 54 -4.71 -7.04 -4.73
N THR A 55 -3.90 -8.10 -4.60
CA THR A 55 -4.32 -9.42 -4.08
C THR A 55 -3.65 -9.73 -2.74
N ASP A 56 -4.23 -10.68 -2.01
CA ASP A 56 -3.70 -11.16 -0.72
C ASP A 56 -2.26 -11.66 -0.83
N ASP A 57 -1.93 -12.34 -1.93
CA ASP A 57 -0.61 -12.88 -2.27
C ASP A 57 0.20 -11.97 -3.20
N GLY A 58 -0.15 -10.68 -3.28
CA GLY A 58 0.51 -9.69 -4.10
C GLY A 58 1.85 -9.21 -3.53
N ARG A 59 2.58 -8.40 -4.31
CA ARG A 59 3.88 -7.83 -3.92
C ARG A 59 3.85 -6.99 -2.64
N LEU A 60 2.68 -6.48 -2.27
CA LEU A 60 2.50 -5.63 -1.11
C LEU A 60 1.97 -6.39 0.11
N GLU A 61 1.84 -7.72 0.09
CA GLU A 61 1.30 -8.53 1.21
C GLU A 61 1.81 -8.08 2.60
N ASN A 62 3.12 -7.91 2.75
CA ASN A 62 3.77 -7.60 4.04
C ASN A 62 3.93 -6.09 4.31
N VAL A 63 3.29 -5.23 3.51
CA VAL A 63 3.31 -3.77 3.72
C VAL A 63 2.12 -3.40 4.60
N GLU A 64 2.42 -3.24 5.88
CA GLU A 64 1.47 -2.82 6.91
C GLU A 64 1.18 -1.32 6.87
N GLY A 65 0.05 -0.90 7.46
CA GLY A 65 -0.27 0.52 7.68
C GLY A 65 -0.84 1.27 6.47
N VAL A 66 -1.10 0.59 5.35
CA VAL A 66 -1.72 1.14 4.15
C VAL A 66 -2.93 0.30 3.77
N TYR A 67 -4.04 0.94 3.39
CA TYR A 67 -5.21 0.26 2.83
C TYR A 67 -5.05 0.07 1.31
N ILE A 68 -5.14 -1.17 0.85
CA ILE A 68 -5.02 -1.57 -0.55
C ILE A 68 -6.33 -2.21 -0.99
N PRO A 69 -7.09 -1.59 -1.91
CA PRO A 69 -8.31 -2.19 -2.47
C PRO A 69 -8.04 -3.59 -3.03
N GLY A 70 -8.93 -4.55 -2.82
CA GLY A 70 -8.77 -5.92 -3.32
C GLY A 70 -7.97 -6.85 -2.40
N ARG A 71 -6.96 -6.32 -1.69
CA ARG A 71 -6.23 -7.03 -0.61
C ARG A 71 -6.90 -6.82 0.73
N ASP A 72 -7.15 -5.56 1.08
CA ASP A 72 -7.73 -5.19 2.37
C ASP A 72 -9.22 -4.96 2.25
N ASN A 73 -9.95 -5.38 3.27
CA ASN A 73 -11.37 -5.10 3.42
C ASN A 73 -11.73 -4.91 4.91
N ASN A 74 -12.97 -4.52 5.17
CA ASN A 74 -13.48 -4.48 6.53
C ASN A 74 -14.82 -5.21 6.57
N ALA A 75 -14.81 -6.42 7.13
CA ALA A 75 -15.98 -7.29 7.18
C ALA A 75 -17.21 -6.63 7.80
N ILE A 76 -17.06 -5.71 8.77
CA ILE A 76 -18.20 -5.02 9.38
C ILE A 76 -18.82 -4.05 8.38
N VAL A 77 -17.98 -3.23 7.73
CA VAL A 77 -18.43 -2.26 6.72
C VAL A 77 -19.06 -2.98 5.53
N ASP A 78 -18.43 -4.04 5.06
CA ASP A 78 -18.91 -4.80 3.90
C ASP A 78 -20.26 -5.47 4.18
N ASN A 79 -20.39 -6.15 5.33
CA ASN A 79 -21.63 -6.81 5.71
C ASN A 79 -22.76 -5.80 5.95
N LEU A 80 -22.47 -4.64 6.56
CA LEU A 80 -23.46 -3.59 6.76
C LEU A 80 -23.90 -2.98 5.41
N GLY A 81 -22.95 -2.74 4.51
CA GLY A 81 -23.22 -2.22 3.17
C GLY A 81 -24.16 -3.15 2.38
N TRP A 82 -23.87 -4.45 2.37
CA TRP A 82 -24.75 -5.44 1.75
C TRP A 82 -26.13 -5.54 2.43
N GLY A 83 -26.18 -5.43 3.76
CA GLY A 83 -27.44 -5.40 4.51
C GLY A 83 -28.33 -4.22 4.12
N ILE A 84 -27.77 -3.01 4.05
CA ILE A 84 -28.49 -1.80 3.64
C ILE A 84 -29.01 -1.93 2.20
N LEU A 85 -28.17 -2.43 1.29
CA LEU A 85 -28.55 -2.62 -0.11
C LEU A 85 -29.71 -3.62 -0.24
N GLY A 86 -29.68 -4.71 0.51
CA GLY A 86 -30.78 -5.67 0.58
C GLY A 86 -32.09 -5.07 1.12
N LEU A 87 -32.01 -4.29 2.21
CA LEU A 87 -33.17 -3.61 2.78
C LEU A 87 -33.79 -2.60 1.81
N ALA A 88 -32.97 -1.84 1.09
CA ALA A 88 -33.44 -0.91 0.07
C ALA A 88 -34.18 -1.63 -1.06
N LEU A 89 -33.65 -2.75 -1.55
CA LEU A 89 -34.30 -3.56 -2.58
C LEU A 89 -35.66 -4.09 -2.10
N VAL A 90 -35.73 -4.64 -0.87
CA VAL A 90 -36.98 -5.10 -0.27
C VAL A 90 -38.00 -3.95 -0.17
N GLY A 91 -37.57 -2.77 0.29
CA GLY A 91 -38.42 -1.58 0.36
C GLY A 91 -39.01 -1.17 -1.00
N VAL A 92 -38.19 -1.19 -2.06
CA VAL A 92 -38.64 -0.89 -3.43
C VAL A 92 -39.64 -1.92 -3.93
N VAL A 93 -39.39 -3.22 -3.71
CA VAL A 93 -40.30 -4.30 -4.12
C VAL A 93 -41.63 -4.19 -3.36
N ILE A 94 -41.61 -3.96 -2.04
CA ILE A 94 -42.83 -3.76 -1.25
C ILE A 94 -43.60 -2.54 -1.75
N HIS A 95 -42.91 -1.41 -1.97
CA HIS A 95 -43.55 -0.19 -2.46
C HIS A 95 -44.19 -0.39 -3.84
N GLY A 96 -43.47 -1.02 -4.77
CA GLY A 96 -43.96 -1.32 -6.11
C GLY A 96 -45.15 -2.29 -6.10
N GLY A 97 -45.05 -3.36 -5.31
CA GLY A 97 -46.14 -4.34 -5.12
C GLY A 97 -47.38 -3.70 -4.51
N ALA A 98 -47.22 -2.84 -3.49
CA ALA A 98 -48.32 -2.09 -2.89
C ALA A 98 -49.01 -1.17 -3.91
N ARG A 99 -48.25 -0.50 -4.79
CA ARG A 99 -48.84 0.33 -5.87
C ARG A 99 -49.70 -0.49 -6.82
N ILE A 100 -49.24 -1.67 -7.25
CA ILE A 100 -50.01 -2.53 -8.17
C ILE A 100 -51.26 -3.05 -7.49
N ALA A 101 -51.13 -3.62 -6.28
CA ALA A 101 -52.25 -4.21 -5.56
C ALA A 101 -53.33 -3.16 -5.20
N LEU A 102 -52.95 -1.95 -4.79
CA LEU A 102 -53.90 -0.88 -4.47
C LEU A 102 -54.45 -0.18 -5.73
N GLY A 103 -53.69 -0.15 -6.83
CA GLY A 103 -54.13 0.37 -8.13
C GLY A 103 -55.26 -0.47 -8.74
N ASN A 104 -55.08 -1.79 -8.79
CA ASN A 104 -56.09 -2.71 -9.36
C ASN A 104 -57.41 -2.69 -8.57
N ARG A 105 -57.35 -2.51 -7.24
CA ARG A 105 -58.56 -2.38 -6.38
C ARG A 105 -59.36 -1.09 -6.62
N ARG A 106 -58.79 -0.12 -7.30
CA ARG A 106 -59.42 1.15 -7.66
C ARG A 106 -60.11 1.09 -9.01
N GLU A 107 -59.77 0.10 -9.85
CA GLU A 107 -60.37 -0.16 -11.16
C GLU A 107 -61.57 -1.12 -11.06
N GLU A 108 -61.58 -2.01 -10.05
CA GLU A 108 -62.68 -2.94 -9.76
C GLU A 108 -63.84 -2.33 -8.94
N ARG A 109 -63.73 -1.06 -8.51
CA ARG A 109 -64.76 -0.29 -7.79
C ARG A 109 -65.33 0.80 -8.67
#